data_AF-A0A954KTK6-F1
#
_entry.id   AF-A0A954KTK6-F1
#
_cell.length_a   1.000
_cell.length_b   1.000
_cell.length_c   1.000
_cell.angle_alpha   90.00
_cell.angle_beta   90.00
_cell.angle_gamma   90.00
#
_symmetry.space_group_name_H-M   'P 1'
#
loop_
_entity.id
_entity.type
_entity.pdbx_description
1 polymer ?
#
loop_
_entity_poly.entity_id
_entity_poly.type
_entity_poly.pdbx_seq_one_letter_code
_entity_poly.pdbx_strand_id
1 'polypeptide(L)'
;MCWLVTLAGSIAAIYFAIRFFVWMKKQNEGDEKMVKIAEHVRAGARAYLKRQYTVVSIFVVVAILLLCVLSFGLKTQSAWVPFAFFIGAAGSGIAGWFGMKTATEASSRTTQAAKESLNSALQVAFRSGAVMGLTVVGIALLSISLLFAMIYWGQDLTLGEVTLAILGISMGASSQALFARVGGGIFTKAADVGADLVGKVEAGIPEDDPRNPATIADNVGDNVGDVAGMGADLYESYCGCILASSALGVAAYQGDLMVQAMLMLLPMVLAAVGIGLSIWGVFLVKADEGASQRTLMKSLEKGSMMAGIGVGV
;
A
#
# COMPACT_ATOMS: atom_id res chain seq x y z
N MET A 1 -4.39 -20.23 -18.50
CA MET A 1 -3.70 -19.08 -19.13
C MET A 1 -3.88 -17.79 -18.32
N CYS A 2 -5.12 -17.34 -18.05
CA CYS A 2 -5.40 -16.09 -17.30
C CYS A 2 -4.72 -16.02 -15.93
N TRP A 3 -4.63 -17.15 -15.22
CA TRP A 3 -3.91 -17.26 -13.96
C TRP A 3 -2.41 -16.92 -14.02
N LEU A 4 -1.75 -17.29 -15.11
CA LEU A 4 -0.33 -16.96 -15.28
C LEU A 4 -0.14 -15.47 -15.50
N VAL A 5 -1.13 -14.79 -16.08
CA VAL A 5 -1.13 -13.33 -16.27
C VAL A 5 -1.21 -12.62 -14.92
N THR A 6 -2.04 -13.09 -13.99
CA THR A 6 -2.16 -12.48 -12.64
C THR A 6 -0.86 -12.64 -11.85
N LEU A 7 -0.26 -13.83 -11.87
CA LEU A 7 1.03 -14.07 -11.25
C LEU A 7 2.13 -13.24 -11.89
N ALA A 8 2.23 -13.22 -13.22
CA ALA A 8 3.22 -12.42 -13.94
C ALA A 8 3.08 -10.92 -13.62
N GLY A 9 1.86 -10.40 -13.57
CA GLY A 9 1.58 -9.02 -13.18
C GLY A 9 2.06 -8.71 -11.76
N SER A 10 1.74 -9.58 -10.80
CA SER A 10 2.18 -9.42 -9.40
C SER A 10 3.70 -9.44 -9.25
N ILE A 11 4.39 -10.35 -9.95
CA ILE A 11 5.85 -10.47 -9.96
C ILE A 11 6.47 -9.23 -10.61
N ALA A 12 5.90 -8.75 -11.72
CA ALA A 12 6.36 -7.52 -12.37
C ALA A 12 6.25 -6.31 -11.44
N ALA A 13 5.11 -6.16 -10.73
CA ALA A 13 4.95 -5.08 -9.75
C ALA A 13 6.04 -5.12 -8.66
N ILE A 14 6.26 -6.28 -8.04
CA ILE A 14 7.28 -6.46 -7.00
C ILE A 14 8.68 -6.18 -7.55
N TYR A 15 8.99 -6.70 -8.75
CA TYR A 15 10.27 -6.45 -9.41
C TYR A 15 10.52 -4.95 -9.63
N PHE A 16 9.55 -4.23 -10.20
CA PHE A 16 9.69 -2.80 -10.44
C PHE A 16 9.72 -1.99 -9.14
N ALA A 17 8.96 -2.38 -8.11
CA ALA A 17 9.06 -1.78 -6.78
C ALA A 17 10.48 -1.88 -6.21
N ILE A 18 11.09 -3.07 -6.27
CA ILE A 18 12.48 -3.29 -5.83
C ILE A 18 13.45 -2.45 -6.67
N ARG A 19 13.27 -2.42 -8.00
CA ARG A 19 14.12 -1.63 -8.91
C ARG A 19 14.07 -0.14 -8.59
N PHE A 20 12.88 0.42 -8.36
CA PHE A 20 12.73 1.82 -7.99
C PHE A 20 13.26 2.12 -6.60
N PHE A 21 13.07 1.22 -5.63
CA PHE A 21 13.65 1.36 -4.29
C PHE A 21 15.19 1.40 -4.34
N VAL A 22 15.81 0.46 -5.05
CA VAL A 22 17.27 0.41 -5.22
C VAL A 22 17.78 1.63 -5.97
N TRP A 23 17.06 2.09 -6.99
CA TRP A 23 17.42 3.31 -7.72
C TRP A 23 17.34 4.56 -6.82
N MET A 24 16.30 4.68 -6.00
CA MET A 24 16.13 5.77 -5.05
C MET A 24 17.24 5.75 -3.99
N LYS A 25 17.55 4.58 -3.42
CA LYS A 25 18.63 4.40 -2.45
C LYS A 25 20.00 4.87 -2.93
N LYS A 26 20.26 4.78 -4.24
CA LYS A 26 21.50 5.25 -4.89
C LYS A 26 21.59 6.76 -5.06
N GLN A 27 20.49 7.49 -4.88
CA GLN A 27 20.50 8.96 -4.94
C GLN A 27 21.23 9.54 -3.72
N ASN A 28 21.80 10.73 -3.91
CA ASN A 28 22.52 11.45 -2.87
C ASN A 28 21.58 11.79 -1.71
N GLU A 29 21.98 11.41 -0.50
CA GLU A 29 21.18 11.60 0.72
C GLU A 29 21.26 13.02 1.29
N GLY A 30 22.13 13.86 0.72
CA GLY A 30 22.34 15.25 1.14
C GLY A 30 23.56 15.41 2.04
N ASP A 31 23.63 16.56 2.69
CA ASP A 31 24.69 16.86 3.65
C ASP A 31 24.47 16.20 5.01
N GLU A 32 25.47 16.29 5.89
CA GLU A 32 25.45 15.68 7.23
C GLU A 32 24.24 16.13 8.06
N LYS A 33 23.79 17.39 7.90
CA LYS A 33 22.63 17.91 8.63
C LYS A 33 21.34 17.27 8.12
N MET A 34 21.17 17.15 6.80
CA MET A 34 20.02 16.46 6.20
C MET A 34 19.93 15.00 6.65
N VAL A 35 21.06 14.28 6.60
CA VAL A 35 21.14 12.87 7.02
C VAL A 35 20.77 12.73 8.50
N LYS A 36 21.28 13.62 9.36
CA LYS A 36 20.98 13.60 10.79
C LYS A 36 19.49 13.80 11.08
N ILE A 37 18.86 14.77 10.43
CA ILE A 37 17.42 15.03 10.59
C ILE A 37 16.60 13.83 10.10
N ALA A 38 16.94 13.29 8.92
CA ALA A 38 16.26 12.13 8.36
C ALA A 38 16.38 10.90 9.27
N GLU A 39 17.52 10.70 9.95
CA GLU A 39 17.68 9.59 10.88
C GLU A 39 16.80 9.74 12.13
N HIS A 40 16.61 10.96 12.65
CA HIS A 40 15.66 11.20 13.74
C HIS A 40 14.23 10.84 13.33
N VAL A 41 13.80 11.23 12.12
CA VAL A 41 12.48 10.88 11.58
C VAL A 41 12.37 9.36 11.37
N ARG A 42 13.37 8.70 10.77
CA ARG A 42 13.41 7.24 10.60
C ARG A 42 13.35 6.49 11.91
N ALA A 43 14.07 6.95 12.93
CA ALA A 43 14.06 6.33 14.24
C ALA A 43 12.67 6.46 14.90
N GLY A 44 12.07 7.65 14.84
CA GLY A 44 10.72 7.91 15.35
C GLY A 44 9.66 7.05 14.66
N ALA A 45 9.65 7.04 13.32
CA ALA A 45 8.69 6.27 12.54
C ALA A 45 8.82 4.76 12.78
N ARG A 46 10.05 4.22 12.87
CA ARG A 46 10.29 2.81 13.23
C ARG A 46 9.81 2.49 14.65
N ALA A 47 10.07 3.36 15.62
CA ALA A 47 9.65 3.16 17.01
C ALA A 47 8.12 3.13 17.11
N TYR A 48 7.45 4.08 16.46
CA TYR A 48 5.99 4.14 16.40
C TYR A 48 5.39 2.88 15.77
N LEU A 49 5.82 2.52 14.55
CA LEU A 49 5.27 1.36 13.83
C LEU A 49 5.52 0.06 14.59
N LYS A 50 6.70 -0.10 15.22
CA LYS A 50 6.97 -1.26 16.08
C LYS A 50 5.96 -1.35 17.21
N ARG A 51 5.65 -0.24 17.88
CA ARG A 51 4.67 -0.22 18.97
C ARG A 51 3.27 -0.52 18.46
N GLN A 52 2.86 0.12 17.37
CA GLN A 52 1.56 -0.11 16.74
C GLN A 52 1.40 -1.58 16.36
N TYR A 53 2.36 -2.16 15.63
CA TYR A 53 2.28 -3.54 15.17
C TYR A 53 2.33 -4.55 16.31
N THR A 54 3.00 -4.22 17.42
CA THR A 54 2.95 -5.06 18.63
C THR A 54 1.55 -5.11 19.24
N VAL A 55 0.82 -3.99 19.24
CA VAL A 55 -0.55 -3.96 19.76
C VAL A 55 -1.51 -4.63 18.78
N VAL A 56 -1.37 -4.36 17.48
CA VAL A 56 -2.27 -4.95 16.48
C VAL A 56 -2.03 -6.46 16.30
N SER A 57 -0.80 -6.96 16.49
CA SER A 57 -0.55 -8.40 16.44
C SER A 57 -1.31 -9.16 17.52
N ILE A 58 -1.48 -8.58 18.72
CA ILE A 58 -2.32 -9.15 19.78
C ILE A 58 -3.76 -9.26 19.30
N PHE A 59 -4.31 -8.20 18.71
CA PHE A 59 -5.66 -8.21 18.13
C PHE A 59 -5.79 -9.29 17.04
N VAL A 60 -4.84 -9.35 16.10
CA VAL A 60 -4.83 -10.32 15.00
C VAL A 60 -4.80 -11.75 15.53
N VAL A 61 -3.99 -12.05 16.55
CA VAL A 61 -3.95 -13.37 17.18
C VAL A 61 -5.29 -13.72 17.81
N VAL A 62 -5.91 -12.80 18.57
CA VAL A 62 -7.23 -13.04 19.17
C VAL A 62 -8.29 -13.28 18.09
N ALA A 63 -8.30 -12.47 17.03
CA ALA A 63 -9.22 -12.63 15.91
C ALA A 63 -9.03 -13.99 15.21
N ILE A 64 -7.78 -14.42 14.97
CA ILE A 64 -7.48 -15.74 14.39
C ILE A 64 -7.99 -16.86 15.30
N LEU A 65 -7.79 -16.77 16.62
CA LEU A 65 -8.29 -17.78 17.55
C LEU A 65 -9.82 -17.89 17.50
N LEU A 66 -10.53 -16.75 17.44
CA LEU A 66 -11.98 -16.74 17.28
C LEU A 66 -12.41 -17.38 15.95
N LEU A 67 -11.74 -17.03 14.84
CA LEU A 67 -12.02 -17.64 13.54
C LEU A 67 -11.72 -19.14 13.54
N CYS A 68 -10.68 -19.60 14.23
CA CYS A 68 -10.39 -21.03 14.40
C CYS A 68 -11.50 -21.75 15.16
N VAL A 69 -12.07 -21.14 16.21
CA VAL A 69 -13.24 -21.71 16.91
C VAL A 69 -14.45 -21.82 15.98
N LEU A 70 -14.71 -20.79 15.16
CA LEU A 70 -15.81 -20.81 14.19
C LEU A 70 -15.60 -21.86 13.08
N SER A 71 -14.39 -21.94 12.53
CA SER A 71 -14.06 -22.84 11.42
C SER A 71 -13.89 -24.30 11.84
N PHE A 72 -13.18 -24.58 12.93
CA PHE A 72 -12.86 -25.96 13.34
C PHE A 72 -13.78 -26.48 14.46
N GLY A 73 -14.18 -25.61 15.39
CA GLY A 73 -15.04 -25.98 16.52
C GLY A 73 -16.52 -26.07 16.13
N LEU A 74 -17.09 -24.94 15.69
CA LEU A 74 -18.50 -24.85 15.30
C LEU A 74 -18.77 -25.29 13.86
N LYS A 75 -17.73 -25.35 13.02
CA LYS A 75 -17.80 -25.72 11.60
C LYS A 75 -18.80 -24.87 10.80
N THR A 76 -18.93 -23.59 11.16
CA THR A 76 -19.83 -22.64 10.49
C THR A 76 -19.16 -21.87 9.36
N GLN A 77 -17.84 -22.00 9.22
CA GLN A 77 -17.00 -21.32 8.24
C GLN A 77 -15.97 -22.29 7.64
N SER A 78 -15.44 -21.96 6.46
CA SER A 78 -14.36 -22.74 5.86
C SER A 78 -13.11 -22.76 6.75
N ALA A 79 -12.42 -23.90 6.78
CA ALA A 79 -11.15 -24.10 7.49
C ALA A 79 -10.04 -23.14 7.01
N TRP A 80 -10.19 -22.58 5.82
CA TRP A 80 -9.20 -21.69 5.19
C TRP A 80 -9.37 -20.22 5.59
N VAL A 81 -10.51 -19.82 6.17
CA VAL A 81 -10.78 -18.42 6.55
C VAL A 81 -9.76 -17.86 7.56
N PRO A 82 -9.36 -18.57 8.64
CA PRO A 82 -8.34 -18.05 9.56
C PRO A 82 -6.99 -17.83 8.88
N PHE A 83 -6.62 -18.70 7.93
CA PHE A 83 -5.38 -18.59 7.16
C PHE A 83 -5.45 -17.42 6.16
N ALA A 84 -6.56 -17.28 5.45
CA ALA A 84 -6.83 -16.14 4.57
C ALA A 84 -6.75 -14.81 5.33
N PHE A 85 -7.38 -14.75 6.51
CA PHE A 85 -7.32 -13.59 7.41
C PHE A 85 -5.89 -13.23 7.80
N PHE A 86 -5.09 -14.21 8.22
CA PHE A 86 -3.69 -13.98 8.56
C PHE A 86 -2.90 -13.43 7.37
N ILE A 87 -3.05 -14.02 6.18
CA ILE A 87 -2.38 -13.54 4.96
C ILE A 87 -2.75 -12.10 4.66
N GLY A 88 -4.04 -11.74 4.75
CA GLY A 88 -4.51 -10.38 4.51
C GLY A 88 -3.95 -9.37 5.52
N ALA A 89 -4.00 -9.70 6.81
CA ALA A 89 -3.47 -8.85 7.87
C ALA A 89 -1.95 -8.66 7.76
N ALA A 90 -1.21 -9.74 7.47
CA ALA A 90 0.22 -9.70 7.25
C ALA A 90 0.58 -8.90 6.00
N GLY A 91 -0.13 -9.12 4.88
CA GLY A 91 0.06 -8.40 3.63
C GLY A 91 -0.14 -6.89 3.77
N SER A 92 -1.22 -6.48 4.43
CA SER A 92 -1.52 -5.07 4.73
C SER A 92 -0.42 -4.43 5.60
N GLY A 93 0.05 -5.14 6.64
CA GLY A 93 1.15 -4.67 7.49
C GLY A 93 2.48 -4.57 6.73
N ILE A 94 2.80 -5.54 5.88
CA ILE A 94 4.02 -5.51 5.06
C ILE A 94 3.96 -4.33 4.08
N ALA A 95 2.81 -4.10 3.44
CA ALA A 95 2.63 -2.98 2.51
C ALA A 95 2.83 -1.62 3.20
N GLY A 96 2.22 -1.40 4.37
CA GLY A 96 2.42 -0.18 5.16
C GLY A 96 3.88 0.00 5.61
N TRP A 97 4.54 -1.06 6.04
CA TRP A 97 5.94 -1.00 6.46
C TRP A 97 6.89 -0.67 5.30
N PHE A 98 6.73 -1.28 4.13
CA PHE A 98 7.54 -0.96 2.95
C PHE A 98 7.30 0.46 2.45
N GLY A 99 6.05 0.93 2.49
CA GLY A 99 5.70 2.32 2.20
C GLY A 99 6.48 3.29 3.08
N MET A 100 6.33 3.16 4.41
CA MET A 100 7.03 4.01 5.38
C MET A 100 8.55 3.94 5.23
N LYS A 101 9.11 2.73 5.09
CA LYS A 101 10.55 2.54 4.91
C LYS A 101 11.04 3.26 3.66
N THR A 102 10.27 3.25 2.58
CA THR A 102 10.65 3.94 1.36
C THR A 102 10.55 5.45 1.52
N ALA A 103 9.46 5.97 2.09
CA ALA A 103 9.26 7.41 2.29
C ALA A 103 10.31 8.04 3.20
N THR A 104 10.59 7.41 4.34
CA THR A 104 11.61 7.89 5.29
C THR A 104 13.03 7.86 4.72
N GLU A 105 13.32 6.98 3.76
CA GLU A 105 14.60 6.94 3.04
C GLU A 105 14.65 7.93 1.88
N ALA A 106 13.51 8.24 1.26
CA ALA A 106 13.42 9.12 0.11
C ALA A 106 13.39 10.61 0.48
N SER A 107 12.92 10.99 1.67
CA SER A 107 12.70 12.39 2.07
C SER A 107 13.95 13.27 1.89
N SER A 108 15.06 12.94 2.54
CA SER A 108 16.30 13.72 2.42
C SER A 108 16.89 13.71 1.01
N ARG A 109 16.73 12.60 0.28
CA ARG A 109 17.16 12.47 -1.12
C ARG A 109 16.37 13.39 -2.05
N THR A 110 15.07 13.51 -1.81
CA THR A 110 14.20 14.47 -2.52
C THR A 110 14.62 15.90 -2.21
N THR A 111 14.92 16.22 -0.95
CA THR A 111 15.42 17.56 -0.56
C THR A 111 16.76 17.89 -1.23
N GLN A 112 17.69 16.93 -1.27
CA GLN A 112 18.97 17.12 -1.95
C GLN A 112 18.78 17.30 -3.46
N ALA A 113 17.92 16.49 -4.09
CA ALA A 113 17.62 16.62 -5.51
C ALA A 113 16.95 17.96 -5.85
N ALA A 114 16.17 18.54 -4.93
CA ALA A 114 15.57 19.86 -5.09
C ALA A 114 16.60 21.01 -5.15
N LYS A 115 17.82 20.80 -4.65
CA LYS A 115 18.93 21.77 -4.83
C LYS A 115 19.51 21.74 -6.24
N GLU A 116 19.28 20.66 -6.98
CA GLU A 116 19.77 20.51 -8.36
C GLU A 116 18.70 20.96 -9.36
N SER A 117 17.48 20.44 -9.25
CA SER A 117 16.39 20.80 -10.15
C SER A 117 15.02 20.34 -9.64
N LEU A 118 13.95 20.99 -10.11
CA LEU A 118 12.57 20.62 -9.76
C LEU A 118 12.23 19.22 -10.30
N ASN A 119 12.65 18.92 -11.52
CA ASN A 119 12.39 17.62 -12.15
C ASN A 119 13.16 16.50 -11.44
N SER A 120 14.39 16.74 -10.99
CA SER A 120 15.15 15.77 -10.20
C SER A 120 14.44 15.42 -8.89
N ALA A 121 13.98 16.42 -8.14
CA ALA A 121 13.19 16.21 -6.93
C ALA A 121 11.90 15.42 -7.21
N LEU A 122 11.16 15.82 -8.25
CA LEU A 122 9.94 15.12 -8.66
C LEU A 122 10.21 13.66 -9.01
N GLN A 123 11.29 13.35 -9.73
CA GLN A 123 11.59 11.96 -10.08
C GLN A 123 11.91 11.11 -8.86
N VAL A 124 12.61 11.64 -7.86
CA VAL A 124 12.90 10.92 -6.62
C VAL A 124 11.61 10.70 -5.82
N ALA A 125 10.82 11.75 -5.61
CA ALA A 125 9.55 11.68 -4.88
C ALA A 125 8.53 10.75 -5.57
N PHE A 126 8.37 10.89 -6.89
CA PHE A 126 7.38 10.12 -7.64
C PHE A 126 7.77 8.64 -7.74
N ARG A 127 9.04 8.33 -8.03
CA ARG A 127 9.49 6.93 -8.09
C ARG A 127 9.49 6.26 -6.72
N SER A 128 9.77 6.99 -5.64
CA SER A 128 9.62 6.45 -4.28
C SER A 128 8.15 6.18 -3.93
N GLY A 129 7.23 7.07 -4.29
CA GLY A 129 5.78 6.82 -4.20
C GLY A 129 5.34 5.60 -5.03
N ALA A 130 5.90 5.42 -6.23
CA ALA A 130 5.63 4.25 -7.07
C ALA A 130 6.06 2.93 -6.41
N VAL A 131 7.11 2.91 -5.57
CA VAL A 131 7.47 1.72 -4.79
C VAL A 131 6.31 1.31 -3.89
N MET A 132 5.74 2.25 -3.14
CA MET A 132 4.61 1.97 -2.25
C MET A 132 3.43 1.39 -3.03
N GLY A 133 3.02 2.06 -4.11
CA GLY A 133 1.88 1.61 -4.94
C GLY A 133 2.11 0.22 -5.54
N LEU A 134 3.29 -0.03 -6.12
CA LEU A 134 3.63 -1.33 -6.73
C LEU A 134 3.79 -2.45 -5.69
N THR A 135 4.30 -2.15 -4.50
CA THR A 135 4.34 -3.12 -3.40
C THR A 135 2.94 -3.49 -2.93
N VAL A 136 2.04 -2.51 -2.78
CA VAL A 136 0.63 -2.75 -2.40
C VAL A 136 -0.05 -3.69 -3.39
N VAL A 137 -0.11 -3.32 -4.67
CA VAL A 137 -0.83 -4.11 -5.69
C VAL A 137 -0.13 -5.44 -5.97
N GLY A 138 1.20 -5.47 -5.91
CA GLY A 138 1.99 -6.69 -6.12
C GLY A 138 1.76 -7.73 -5.04
N ILE A 139 1.86 -7.35 -3.75
CA ILE A 139 1.61 -8.27 -2.65
C ILE A 139 0.15 -8.71 -2.62
N ALA A 140 -0.79 -7.79 -2.86
CA ALA A 140 -2.22 -8.10 -2.86
C ALA A 140 -2.55 -9.14 -3.93
N LEU A 141 -2.19 -8.87 -5.19
CA LEU A 141 -2.49 -9.77 -6.30
C LEU A 141 -1.74 -11.12 -6.16
N LEU A 142 -0.51 -11.11 -5.64
CA LEU A 142 0.25 -12.33 -5.37
C LEU A 142 -0.43 -13.17 -4.29
N SER A 143 -0.86 -12.55 -3.19
CA SER A 143 -1.50 -13.23 -2.06
C SER A 143 -2.84 -13.86 -2.44
N ILE A 144 -3.69 -13.12 -3.17
CA ILE A 144 -4.96 -13.62 -3.70
C ILE A 144 -4.71 -14.77 -4.65
N SER A 145 -3.73 -14.60 -5.56
CA SER A 145 -3.39 -15.64 -6.52
C SER A 145 -2.92 -16.90 -5.78
N LEU A 146 -1.81 -16.84 -5.04
CA LEU A 146 -1.24 -18.02 -4.40
C LEU A 146 -2.23 -18.76 -3.48
N LEU A 147 -3.05 -18.03 -2.71
CA LEU A 147 -4.02 -18.67 -1.84
C LEU A 147 -5.13 -19.37 -2.65
N PHE A 148 -5.68 -18.73 -3.67
CA PHE A 148 -6.68 -19.38 -4.51
C PHE A 148 -6.10 -20.62 -5.21
N ALA A 149 -4.89 -20.56 -5.77
CA ALA A 149 -4.24 -21.74 -6.37
C ALA A 149 -4.07 -22.88 -5.38
N MET A 150 -3.63 -22.56 -4.15
CA MET A 150 -3.45 -23.54 -3.09
C MET A 150 -4.76 -24.24 -2.71
N ILE A 151 -5.85 -23.49 -2.58
CA ILE A 151 -7.15 -24.04 -2.18
C ILE A 151 -7.79 -24.79 -3.36
N TYR A 152 -7.85 -24.19 -4.55
CA TYR A 152 -8.58 -24.73 -5.69
C TYR A 152 -7.94 -26.00 -6.28
N TRP A 153 -6.60 -26.07 -6.32
CA TRP A 153 -5.90 -27.27 -6.81
C TRP A 153 -5.48 -28.24 -5.71
N GLY A 154 -5.45 -27.77 -4.46
CA GLY A 154 -5.06 -28.59 -3.32
C GLY A 154 -6.23 -29.26 -2.61
N GLN A 155 -7.47 -28.87 -2.89
CA GLN A 155 -8.68 -29.36 -2.21
C GLN A 155 -9.83 -29.53 -3.21
N ASP A 156 -10.70 -30.50 -2.97
CA ASP A 156 -11.93 -30.73 -3.75
C ASP A 156 -13.06 -29.78 -3.32
N LEU A 157 -12.80 -28.47 -3.35
CA LEU A 157 -13.78 -27.43 -3.03
C LEU A 157 -14.36 -26.80 -4.29
N THR A 158 -15.63 -26.39 -4.21
CA THR A 158 -16.28 -25.65 -5.30
C THR A 158 -15.71 -24.23 -5.41
N LEU A 159 -15.87 -23.60 -6.59
CA LEU A 159 -15.48 -22.19 -6.80
C LEU A 159 -16.17 -21.25 -5.80
N GLY A 160 -17.42 -21.53 -5.42
CA GLY A 160 -18.15 -20.76 -4.42
C GLY A 160 -17.50 -20.86 -3.04
N GLU A 161 -17.12 -22.06 -2.60
CA GLU A 161 -16.45 -22.26 -1.32
C GLU A 161 -15.04 -21.65 -1.30
N VAL A 162 -14.30 -21.76 -2.40
CA VAL A 162 -12.97 -21.15 -2.53
C VAL A 162 -13.07 -19.62 -2.44
N THR A 163 -13.98 -19.01 -3.20
CA THR A 163 -14.17 -17.54 -3.21
C THR A 163 -14.61 -17.02 -1.85
N LEU A 164 -15.52 -17.71 -1.16
CA LEU A 164 -15.91 -17.36 0.21
C LEU A 164 -14.75 -17.49 1.21
N ALA A 165 -13.89 -18.51 1.05
CA ALA A 165 -12.72 -18.67 1.91
C ALA A 165 -11.70 -17.53 1.74
N ILE A 166 -11.38 -17.16 0.50
CA ILE A 166 -10.37 -16.13 0.21
C ILE A 166 -10.86 -14.70 0.54
N LEU A 167 -12.17 -14.46 0.69
CA LEU A 167 -12.68 -13.19 1.26
C LEU A 167 -12.11 -12.90 2.65
N GLY A 168 -11.66 -13.92 3.38
CA GLY A 168 -10.92 -13.75 4.63
C GLY A 168 -9.68 -12.87 4.48
N ILE A 169 -9.02 -12.83 3.31
CA ILE A 169 -7.91 -11.90 3.02
C ILE A 169 -8.37 -10.46 3.20
N SER A 170 -9.52 -10.09 2.61
CA SER A 170 -10.06 -8.74 2.73
C SER A 170 -10.34 -8.40 4.19
N MET A 171 -10.97 -9.31 4.94
CA MET A 171 -11.27 -9.10 6.36
C MET A 171 -10.02 -8.88 7.22
N GLY A 172 -8.95 -9.64 6.95
CA GLY A 172 -7.66 -9.46 7.61
C GLY A 172 -6.99 -8.13 7.25
N ALA A 173 -7.03 -7.78 5.97
CA ALA A 173 -6.50 -6.51 5.46
C ALA A 173 -7.20 -5.31 6.10
N SER A 174 -8.54 -5.29 6.16
CA SER A 174 -9.33 -4.23 6.79
C SER A 174 -9.07 -4.10 8.27
N SER A 175 -8.90 -5.22 8.97
CA SER A 175 -8.56 -5.20 10.38
C SER A 175 -7.23 -4.47 10.63
N GLN A 176 -6.18 -4.82 9.89
CA GLN A 176 -4.87 -4.18 10.01
C GLN A 176 -4.91 -2.71 9.56
N ALA A 177 -5.57 -2.42 8.43
CA ALA A 177 -5.69 -1.08 7.87
C ALA A 177 -6.41 -0.11 8.81
N LEU A 178 -7.46 -0.57 9.49
CA LEU A 178 -8.21 0.22 10.48
C LEU A 178 -7.28 0.75 11.58
N PHE A 179 -6.51 -0.13 12.22
CA PHE A 179 -5.58 0.29 13.27
C PHE A 179 -4.41 1.11 12.73
N ALA A 180 -3.90 0.77 11.54
CA ALA A 180 -2.83 1.51 10.86
C ALA A 180 -3.23 2.98 10.64
N ARG A 181 -4.38 3.20 10.01
CA ARG A 181 -4.92 4.51 9.67
C ARG A 181 -5.36 5.31 10.89
N VAL A 182 -6.13 4.71 11.80
CA VAL A 182 -6.64 5.43 12.98
C VAL A 182 -5.47 5.80 13.90
N GLY A 183 -4.59 4.85 14.19
CA GLY A 183 -3.43 5.11 15.03
C GLY A 183 -2.52 6.17 14.41
N GLY A 184 -2.11 5.97 13.16
CA GLY A 184 -1.19 6.88 12.48
C GLY A 184 -1.81 8.26 12.25
N GLY A 185 -3.09 8.31 11.92
CA GLY A 185 -3.89 9.53 11.74
C GLY A 185 -3.98 10.38 13.02
N ILE A 186 -4.22 9.73 14.17
CA ILE A 186 -4.22 10.42 15.47
C ILE A 186 -2.81 10.99 15.76
N PHE A 187 -1.76 10.19 15.53
CA PHE A 187 -0.40 10.63 15.79
C PHE A 187 0.00 11.82 14.92
N THR A 188 -0.23 11.73 13.60
CA THR A 188 0.15 12.80 12.66
C THR A 188 -0.64 14.07 12.93
N LYS A 189 -1.98 14.00 13.04
CA LYS A 189 -2.79 15.21 13.20
C LYS A 189 -2.65 15.87 14.56
N ALA A 190 -2.32 15.12 15.61
CA ALA A 190 -1.98 15.72 16.90
C ALA A 190 -0.66 16.51 16.83
N ALA A 191 0.33 16.01 16.09
CA ALA A 191 1.63 16.68 15.93
C ALA A 191 1.54 17.89 14.99
N ASP A 192 0.95 17.71 13.81
CA ASP A 192 0.69 18.73 12.77
C ASP A 192 -0.03 19.96 13.36
N VAL A 193 -1.22 19.74 13.95
CA VAL A 193 -2.02 20.83 14.54
C VAL A 193 -1.27 21.52 15.69
N GLY A 194 -0.55 20.77 16.52
CA GLY A 194 0.24 21.33 17.62
C GLY A 194 1.42 22.17 17.14
N ALA A 195 2.14 21.68 16.12
CA ALA A 195 3.28 22.36 15.52
C ALA A 195 2.85 23.67 14.87
N ASP A 196 1.78 23.62 14.07
CA ASP A 196 1.31 24.74 13.27
C ASP A 196 0.69 25.85 14.10
N LEU A 197 -0.18 25.52 15.06
CA LEU A 197 -0.83 26.54 15.88
C LEU A 197 0.18 27.32 16.71
N VAL A 198 1.04 26.62 17.44
CA VAL A 198 2.03 27.28 18.31
C VAL A 198 3.13 27.95 17.48
N GLY A 199 3.59 27.31 16.42
CA GLY A 199 4.66 27.83 15.56
C GLY A 199 4.21 29.05 14.74
N LYS A 200 3.22 28.85 13.86
CA LYS A 200 2.82 29.85 12.87
C LYS A 200 1.96 30.96 13.50
N VAL A 201 1.00 30.60 14.36
CA VAL A 201 -0.02 31.54 14.84
C VAL A 201 0.41 32.27 16.11
N GLU A 202 0.96 31.55 17.10
CA GLU A 202 1.33 32.17 18.38
C GLU A 202 2.73 32.76 18.37
N ALA A 203 3.74 32.00 17.93
CA ALA A 203 5.14 32.41 17.96
C ALA A 203 5.58 33.18 16.71
N GLY A 204 4.82 33.11 15.62
CA GLY A 204 5.13 33.78 14.35
C GLY A 204 6.41 33.27 13.68
N ILE A 205 6.79 32.00 13.94
CA ILE A 205 7.93 31.35 13.28
C ILE A 205 7.46 30.58 12.04
N PRO A 206 8.35 30.35 11.04
CA PRO A 206 8.01 29.56 9.86
C PRO A 206 7.51 28.15 10.17
N GLU A 207 6.80 27.56 9.21
CA GLU A 207 6.50 26.13 9.17
C GLU A 207 7.78 25.29 9.20
N ASP A 208 7.72 24.11 9.84
CA ASP A 208 8.86 23.20 9.99
C ASP A 208 10.13 23.85 10.60
N ASP A 209 9.98 24.94 11.35
CA ASP A 209 11.12 25.62 11.95
C ASP A 209 11.79 24.73 13.02
N PRO A 210 13.12 24.53 12.97
CA PRO A 210 13.83 23.63 13.89
C PRO A 210 13.77 24.05 15.36
N ARG A 211 13.33 25.27 15.68
CA ARG A 211 13.08 25.73 17.05
C ARG A 211 11.79 25.16 17.64
N ASN A 212 10.86 24.71 16.79
CA ASN A 212 9.62 24.11 17.23
C ASN A 212 9.83 22.62 17.54
N PRO A 213 9.64 22.18 18.80
CA PRO A 213 9.90 20.80 19.21
C PRO A 213 8.94 19.78 18.59
N ALA A 214 7.79 20.21 18.05
CA ALA A 214 6.79 19.33 17.46
C ALA A 214 7.14 18.89 16.02
N THR A 215 8.05 19.58 15.34
CA THR A 215 8.37 19.36 13.91
C THR A 215 8.86 17.94 13.59
N ILE A 216 9.67 17.34 14.47
CA ILE A 216 10.09 15.95 14.28
C ILE A 216 8.91 15.00 14.43
N ALA A 217 7.99 15.26 15.37
CA ALA A 217 6.80 14.42 15.54
C ALA A 217 5.85 14.53 14.34
N ASP A 218 5.72 15.74 13.78
CA ASP A 218 4.93 16.01 12.58
C ASP A 218 5.47 15.24 11.36
N ASN A 219 6.77 15.40 11.07
CA ASN A 219 7.45 14.69 10.00
C ASN A 219 7.46 13.15 10.21
N VAL A 220 7.50 12.67 11.46
CA VAL A 220 7.29 11.25 11.78
C VAL A 220 5.84 10.85 11.46
N GLY A 221 4.89 11.71 11.81
CA GLY A 221 3.46 11.60 11.55
C GLY A 221 3.14 11.33 10.10
N ASP A 222 3.68 12.13 9.18
CA ASP A 222 3.50 11.95 7.73
C ASP A 222 3.87 10.53 7.28
N ASN A 223 4.95 9.98 7.84
CA ASN A 223 5.44 8.66 7.46
C ASN A 223 4.61 7.51 8.06
N VAL A 224 4.03 7.69 9.26
CA VAL A 224 3.27 6.63 9.94
C VAL A 224 1.77 6.68 9.67
N GLY A 225 1.20 7.87 9.48
CA GLY A 225 -0.20 8.08 9.11
C GLY A 225 -0.37 8.07 7.60
N ASP A 226 0.20 9.09 6.95
CA ASP A 226 -0.11 9.41 5.55
C ASP A 226 0.56 8.44 4.56
N VAL A 227 1.64 7.76 4.98
CA VAL A 227 2.27 6.71 4.17
C VAL A 227 1.90 5.31 4.66
N ALA A 228 2.26 4.93 5.89
CA ALA A 228 2.03 3.55 6.35
C ALA A 228 0.53 3.21 6.43
N GLY A 229 -0.28 4.13 6.99
CA GLY A 229 -1.73 3.99 7.07
C GLY A 229 -2.40 3.98 5.70
N MET A 230 -1.99 4.87 4.79
CA MET A 230 -2.49 4.89 3.42
C MET A 230 -2.12 3.61 2.65
N GLY A 231 -0.88 3.12 2.77
CA GLY A 231 -0.47 1.88 2.12
C GLY A 231 -1.26 0.66 2.59
N ALA A 232 -1.53 0.57 3.89
CA ALA A 232 -2.36 -0.49 4.48
C ALA A 232 -3.82 -0.41 4.00
N ASP A 233 -4.37 0.80 3.87
CA ASP A 233 -5.73 1.00 3.36
C ASP A 233 -5.88 0.71 1.87
N LEU A 234 -4.95 1.21 1.04
CA LEU A 234 -5.00 0.93 -0.39
C LEU A 234 -4.88 -0.58 -0.66
N TYR A 235 -4.08 -1.30 0.14
CA TYR A 235 -4.01 -2.75 0.09
C TYR A 235 -5.36 -3.40 0.39
N GLU A 236 -6.02 -2.94 1.45
CA GLU A 236 -7.35 -3.41 1.82
C GLU A 236 -8.37 -3.19 0.72
N SER A 237 -8.48 -1.96 0.22
CA SER A 237 -9.50 -1.60 -0.76
C SER A 237 -9.25 -2.33 -2.08
N TYR A 238 -7.98 -2.52 -2.45
CA TYR A 238 -7.61 -3.29 -3.64
C TYR A 238 -7.98 -4.77 -3.50
N CYS A 239 -7.66 -5.41 -2.36
CA CYS A 239 -8.07 -6.78 -2.08
C CYS A 239 -9.59 -6.92 -2.05
N GLY A 240 -10.28 -6.02 -1.35
CA GLY A 240 -11.74 -6.04 -1.18
C GLY A 240 -12.47 -5.94 -2.51
N CYS A 241 -12.11 -4.97 -3.36
CA CYS A 241 -12.74 -4.80 -4.67
C CYS A 241 -12.56 -6.03 -5.57
N ILE A 242 -11.34 -6.61 -5.63
CA ILE A 242 -11.07 -7.79 -6.46
C ILE A 242 -11.85 -9.00 -5.93
N LEU A 243 -11.72 -9.30 -4.63
CA LEU A 243 -12.33 -10.48 -4.03
C LEU A 243 -13.86 -10.42 -4.02
N ALA A 244 -14.44 -9.25 -3.72
CA ALA A 244 -15.89 -9.06 -3.77
C ALA A 244 -16.44 -9.23 -5.19
N SER A 245 -15.77 -8.64 -6.19
CA SER A 245 -16.15 -8.79 -7.60
C SER A 245 -16.03 -10.25 -8.06
N SER A 246 -14.95 -10.94 -7.66
CA SER A 246 -14.76 -12.37 -7.96
C SER A 246 -15.85 -13.24 -7.33
N ALA A 247 -16.17 -13.02 -6.06
CA ALA A 247 -17.21 -13.77 -5.35
C ALA A 247 -18.61 -13.53 -5.95
N LEU A 248 -18.92 -12.27 -6.29
CA LEU A 248 -20.17 -11.92 -6.97
C LEU A 248 -20.27 -12.58 -8.34
N GLY A 249 -19.18 -12.59 -9.11
CA GLY A 249 -19.10 -13.24 -10.42
C GLY A 249 -19.41 -14.74 -10.36
N VAL A 250 -18.89 -15.44 -9.35
CA VAL A 250 -19.20 -16.86 -9.12
C VAL A 250 -20.65 -17.06 -8.67
N ALA A 251 -21.15 -16.22 -7.76
CA ALA A 251 -22.50 -16.34 -7.22
C ALA A 251 -23.60 -16.04 -8.26
N ALA A 252 -23.34 -15.13 -9.20
CA ALA A 252 -24.30 -14.67 -10.20
C ALA A 252 -24.64 -15.73 -11.25
N TYR A 253 -23.76 -16.72 -11.49
CA TYR A 253 -23.95 -17.70 -12.55
C TYR A 253 -23.69 -19.11 -12.04
N GLN A 254 -24.73 -19.86 -11.65
CA GLN A 254 -24.58 -21.20 -11.06
C GLN A 254 -24.66 -22.37 -12.05
N GLY A 255 -24.89 -22.09 -13.35
CA GLY A 255 -25.17 -23.12 -14.36
C GLY A 255 -24.00 -23.59 -15.21
N ASP A 256 -22.91 -22.82 -15.29
CA ASP A 256 -21.75 -23.14 -16.13
C ASP A 256 -20.43 -22.79 -15.40
N LEU A 257 -19.65 -23.84 -15.12
CA LEU A 257 -18.36 -23.73 -14.43
C LEU A 257 -17.35 -22.87 -15.20
N MET A 258 -17.38 -22.91 -16.53
CA MET A 258 -16.48 -22.11 -17.37
C MET A 258 -16.80 -20.63 -17.22
N VAL A 259 -18.08 -20.26 -17.25
CA VAL A 259 -18.54 -18.87 -17.07
C VAL A 259 -18.20 -18.37 -15.66
N GLN A 260 -18.41 -19.19 -14.63
CA GLN A 260 -18.00 -18.86 -13.25
C GLN A 260 -16.51 -18.54 -13.15
N ALA A 261 -15.66 -19.42 -13.69
CA ALA A 261 -14.23 -19.25 -13.65
C ALA A 261 -13.78 -17.99 -14.40
N MET A 262 -14.42 -17.66 -15.53
CA MET A 262 -14.15 -16.44 -16.28
C MET A 262 -14.52 -15.18 -15.49
N LEU A 263 -15.73 -15.13 -14.91
CA LEU A 263 -16.19 -13.98 -14.13
C LEU A 263 -15.37 -13.76 -12.86
N MET A 264 -14.94 -14.85 -12.22
CA MET A 264 -14.07 -14.80 -11.05
C MET A 264 -12.68 -14.22 -11.38
N LEU A 265 -12.09 -14.65 -12.50
CA LEU A 265 -10.73 -14.25 -12.90
C LEU A 265 -10.67 -12.85 -13.52
N LEU A 266 -11.78 -12.37 -14.09
CA LEU A 266 -11.87 -11.08 -14.76
C LEU A 266 -11.28 -9.91 -13.94
N PRO A 267 -11.69 -9.64 -12.68
CA PRO A 267 -11.14 -8.54 -11.89
C PRO A 267 -9.63 -8.70 -11.63
N MET A 268 -9.13 -9.93 -11.49
CA MET A 268 -7.70 -10.19 -11.28
C MET A 268 -6.88 -9.94 -12.55
N VAL A 269 -7.41 -10.28 -13.72
CA VAL A 269 -6.76 -10.00 -15.01
C VAL A 269 -6.74 -8.51 -15.29
N LEU A 270 -7.85 -7.79 -15.03
CA LEU A 270 -7.90 -6.33 -15.13
C LEU A 270 -6.87 -5.67 -14.21
N ALA A 271 -6.76 -6.15 -12.97
CA ALA A 271 -5.72 -5.75 -12.03
C ALA A 271 -4.30 -5.95 -12.60
N ALA A 272 -4.01 -7.10 -13.20
CA ALA A 272 -2.71 -7.39 -13.80
C ALA A 272 -2.37 -6.49 -14.99
N VAL A 273 -3.34 -6.22 -15.87
CA VAL A 273 -3.19 -5.27 -16.99
C VAL A 273 -2.97 -3.86 -16.45
N GLY A 274 -3.75 -3.45 -15.45
CA GLY A 274 -3.62 -2.15 -14.79
C GLY A 274 -2.24 -1.94 -14.16
N ILE A 275 -1.61 -2.99 -13.60
CA ILE A 275 -0.23 -2.93 -13.12
C ILE A 275 0.73 -2.59 -14.27
N GLY A 276 0.62 -3.28 -15.41
CA GLY A 276 1.48 -3.03 -16.58
C GLY A 276 1.37 -1.60 -17.10
N LEU A 277 0.14 -1.09 -17.20
CA LEU A 277 -0.14 0.27 -17.61
C LEU A 277 0.35 1.31 -16.58
N SER A 278 0.23 1.01 -15.29
CA SER A 278 0.75 1.87 -14.22
C SER A 278 2.27 1.96 -14.26
N ILE A 279 2.96 0.84 -14.47
CA ILE A 279 4.43 0.81 -14.64
C ILE A 279 4.83 1.67 -15.83
N TRP A 280 4.13 1.54 -16.96
CA TRP A 280 4.39 2.38 -18.13
C TRP A 280 4.14 3.86 -17.85
N GLY A 281 3.02 4.19 -17.19
CA GLY A 281 2.67 5.54 -16.76
C GLY A 281 3.74 6.18 -15.88
N VAL A 282 4.39 5.41 -15.02
CA VAL A 282 5.48 5.94 -14.16
C VAL A 282 6.65 6.50 -14.97
N PHE A 283 6.96 5.94 -16.14
CA PHE A 283 8.03 6.44 -17.00
C PHE A 283 7.64 7.68 -17.81
N LEU A 284 6.35 7.99 -17.92
CA LEU A 284 5.84 9.15 -18.64
C LEU A 284 5.83 10.43 -17.79
N VAL A 285 5.88 10.30 -16.46
CA VAL A 285 5.85 11.44 -15.54
C VAL A 285 7.20 12.16 -15.55
N LYS A 286 7.18 13.40 -16.03
CA LYS A 286 8.31 14.34 -16.05
C LYS A 286 7.79 15.77 -15.82
N ALA A 287 8.65 16.64 -15.32
CA ALA A 287 8.39 18.07 -15.22
C ALA A 287 9.45 18.89 -15.96
N ASP A 288 9.01 20.01 -16.53
CA ASP A 288 9.89 21.03 -17.08
C ASP A 288 10.41 21.93 -15.94
N GLU A 289 11.61 22.50 -16.12
CA GLU A 289 12.16 23.44 -15.13
C GLU A 289 11.32 24.72 -15.09
N GLY A 290 10.97 25.18 -13.87
CA GLY A 290 10.07 26.33 -13.67
C GLY A 290 8.58 26.01 -13.87
N ALA A 291 8.19 24.73 -13.92
CA ALA A 291 6.79 24.34 -14.02
C ALA A 291 5.94 24.90 -12.87
N SER A 292 4.83 25.54 -13.21
CA SER A 292 3.82 25.95 -12.22
C SER A 292 3.21 24.73 -11.52
N GLN A 293 2.67 24.91 -10.31
CA GLN A 293 1.94 23.86 -9.58
C GLN A 293 0.84 23.21 -10.44
N ARG A 294 0.14 24.01 -11.26
CA ARG A 294 -0.89 23.51 -12.19
C ARG A 294 -0.30 22.59 -13.26
N THR A 295 0.89 22.90 -13.77
CA THR A 295 1.58 22.07 -14.77
C THR A 295 2.09 20.77 -14.15
N LEU A 296 2.60 20.82 -12.92
CA LEU A 296 3.01 19.63 -12.16
C LEU A 296 1.83 18.68 -11.92
N MET A 297 0.68 19.21 -11.49
CA MET A 297 -0.54 18.42 -11.31
C MET A 297 -0.98 17.75 -12.62
N LYS A 298 -0.96 18.48 -13.74
CA LYS A 298 -1.27 17.91 -15.06
C LYS A 298 -0.32 16.78 -15.47
N SER A 299 0.96 16.86 -15.12
CA SER A 299 1.93 15.77 -15.39
C SER A 299 1.59 14.50 -14.59
N LEU A 300 1.16 14.65 -13.33
CA LEU A 300 0.70 13.53 -12.51
C LEU A 300 -0.63 12.95 -13.05
N GLU A 301 -1.59 13.82 -13.38
CA GLU A 301 -2.88 13.45 -13.98
C GLU A 301 -2.69 12.71 -15.30
N LYS A 302 -1.75 13.14 -16.15
CA LYS A 302 -1.46 12.47 -17.42
C LYS A 302 -1.01 11.02 -17.19
N GLY A 303 -0.16 10.76 -16.20
CA GLY A 303 0.24 9.41 -15.83
C GLY A 303 -0.95 8.55 -15.39
N SER A 304 -1.81 9.10 -14.54
CA SER A 304 -3.02 8.40 -14.06
C SER A 304 -4.06 8.19 -15.16
N MET A 305 -4.29 9.19 -16.01
CA MET A 305 -5.33 9.16 -17.06
C MET A 305 -4.94 8.20 -18.18
N MET A 306 -3.66 8.15 -18.57
CA MET A 306 -3.18 7.19 -19.56
C MET A 306 -3.29 5.75 -19.06
N ALA A 307 -3.01 5.53 -17.76
CA ALA A 307 -3.23 4.22 -17.15
C ALA A 307 -4.73 3.86 -17.08
N GLY A 308 -5.60 4.81 -16.72
CA GLY A 308 -7.04 4.61 -16.63
C GLY A 308 -7.71 4.32 -17.98
N ILE A 309 -7.39 5.09 -19.03
CA ILE A 309 -7.92 4.88 -20.39
C ILE A 309 -7.53 3.49 -20.89
N GLY A 310 -6.30 3.02 -20.63
CA GLY A 310 -5.86 1.70 -21.08
C GLY A 310 -6.55 0.52 -20.37
N VAL A 311 -7.13 0.72 -19.18
CA VAL A 311 -7.92 -0.32 -18.48
C VAL A 311 -9.39 -0.29 -18.90
N GLY A 312 -9.91 0.88 -19.29
CA GLY A 312 -11.32 1.07 -19.66
C GLY A 312 -11.67 0.71 -21.11
N VAL A 313 -10.67 0.43 -21.95
CA VAL A 313 -10.81 -0.06 -23.34
C VAL A 313 -10.52 -1.55 -23.38
#